data_AF-A0A933LIN0-F1
#
_entry.id   AF-A0A933LIN0-F1
#
_cell.length_a   1.000
_cell.length_b   1.000
_cell.length_c   1.000
_cell.angle_alpha   90.00
_cell.angle_beta   90.00
_cell.angle_gamma   90.00
#
_symmetry.space_group_name_H-M   'P 1'
#
loop_
_entity.id
_entity.type
_entity.pdbx_description
1 polymer ?
#
loop_
_entity_poly.entity_id
_entity_poly.type
_entity_poly.pdbx_seq_one_letter_code
_entity_poly.pdbx_strand_id
1 'polypeptide(L)'
;ADFVLSLAGLLAECPPTEARRIGRELRCSNDEAAALGWLVEHVDSVEHAEVLCLPEFKRLIAHPRFDDLLGLHRAVCIARGLCCEANDAARRRRDSIPADQIAPPPLVTGDDLIALGLEPGPLFGKVLDALYDEQLDNRLTDREQALERMRQIVMAPRRGSTGE
;
A
#
# COMPACT_ATOMS: atom_id res chain seq x y z
N ALA A 1 -5.18 -21.31 9.75
CA ALA A 1 -4.13 -20.65 8.96
C ALA A 1 -3.88 -21.49 7.72
N ASP A 2 -3.75 -20.86 6.56
CA ASP A 2 -3.32 -21.57 5.36
C ASP A 2 -1.78 -21.73 5.36
N PHE A 3 -1.26 -22.35 4.31
CA PHE A 3 0.18 -22.58 4.14
C PHE A 3 0.98 -21.26 4.17
N VAL A 4 0.54 -20.24 3.45
CA VAL A 4 1.25 -18.95 3.31
C VAL A 4 1.35 -18.23 4.66
N LEU A 5 0.24 -18.11 5.38
CA LEU A 5 0.24 -17.47 6.70
C LEU A 5 1.12 -18.21 7.71
N SER A 6 1.10 -19.55 7.67
CA SER A 6 1.94 -20.36 8.56
C SER A 6 3.44 -20.15 8.27
N LEU A 7 3.81 -20.12 6.99
CA LEU A 7 5.19 -19.84 6.57
C LEU A 7 5.60 -18.40 6.89
N ALA A 8 4.70 -17.42 6.73
CA ALA A 8 4.95 -16.04 7.12
C ALA A 8 5.24 -15.90 8.62
N GLY A 9 4.53 -16.66 9.47
CA GLY A 9 4.81 -16.73 10.91
C GLY A 9 6.22 -17.23 11.23
N LEU A 10 6.70 -18.26 10.51
CA LEU A 10 8.05 -18.78 10.67
C LEU A 10 9.13 -17.81 10.18
N LEU A 11 8.81 -16.98 9.18
CA LEU A 11 9.74 -16.06 8.52
C LEU A 11 9.54 -14.60 8.94
N ALA A 12 8.78 -14.33 10.01
CA ALA A 12 8.42 -12.98 10.42
C ALA A 12 9.63 -12.13 10.84
N GLU A 13 10.77 -12.76 11.16
CA GLU A 13 12.03 -12.07 11.51
C GLU A 13 13.01 -12.00 10.34
N CYS A 14 12.66 -12.57 9.18
CA CYS A 14 13.48 -12.52 7.99
C CYS A 14 13.19 -11.26 7.16
N PRO A 15 14.17 -10.72 6.42
CA PRO A 15 13.89 -9.70 5.42
C PRO A 15 12.87 -10.19 4.38
N PRO A 16 11.98 -9.32 3.85
CA PRO A 16 10.98 -9.72 2.87
C PRO A 16 11.57 -10.34 1.59
N THR A 17 12.75 -9.88 1.18
CA THR A 17 13.50 -10.43 0.04
C THR A 17 13.89 -11.89 0.26
N GLU A 18 14.27 -12.22 1.49
CA GLU A 18 14.65 -13.56 1.91
C GLU A 18 13.40 -14.46 2.03
N ALA A 19 12.31 -13.96 2.61
CA ALA A 19 11.04 -14.68 2.65
C ALA A 19 10.54 -15.05 1.24
N ARG A 20 10.61 -14.11 0.28
CA ARG A 20 10.28 -14.36 -1.13
C ARG A 20 11.24 -15.35 -1.80
N ARG A 21 12.52 -15.36 -1.43
CA ARG A 21 13.51 -16.34 -1.93
C ARG A 21 13.14 -17.75 -1.45
N ILE A 22 12.92 -17.92 -0.15
CA ILE A 22 12.52 -19.20 0.47
C ILE A 22 11.21 -19.71 -0.15
N GLY A 23 10.21 -18.85 -0.33
CA GLY A 23 8.96 -19.23 -0.99
C GLY A 23 9.18 -19.77 -2.40
N ARG A 24 10.06 -19.15 -3.20
CA ARG A 24 10.40 -19.64 -4.55
C ARG A 24 11.12 -20.99 -4.52
N GLU A 25 12.01 -21.22 -3.56
CA GLU A 25 12.73 -22.50 -3.41
C GLU A 25 11.80 -23.64 -2.99
N LEU A 26 10.77 -23.33 -2.20
CA LEU A 26 9.70 -24.25 -1.84
C LEU A 26 8.67 -24.46 -2.95
N ARG A 27 8.87 -23.88 -4.14
CA ARG A 27 7.97 -23.94 -5.31
C ARG A 27 6.59 -23.37 -5.05
N CYS A 28 6.47 -22.36 -4.18
CA CYS A 28 5.24 -21.56 -4.08
C CYS A 28 4.89 -20.97 -5.45
N SER A 29 3.60 -20.85 -5.74
CA SER A 29 3.11 -20.05 -6.87
C SER A 29 3.54 -18.59 -6.74
N ASN A 30 3.52 -17.86 -7.86
CA ASN A 30 3.85 -16.42 -7.85
C ASN A 30 2.97 -15.65 -6.86
N ASP A 31 1.68 -15.96 -6.80
CA ASP A 31 0.72 -15.32 -5.91
C ASP A 31 1.02 -15.63 -4.44
N GLU A 32 1.37 -16.89 -4.12
CA GLU A 32 1.77 -17.28 -2.76
C GLU A 32 3.08 -16.61 -2.33
N ALA A 33 4.09 -16.56 -3.21
CA ALA A 33 5.37 -15.90 -2.92
C ALA A 33 5.19 -14.39 -2.73
N ALA A 34 4.33 -13.75 -3.53
CA ALA A 34 3.97 -12.35 -3.37
C ALA A 34 3.23 -12.10 -2.05
N ALA A 35 2.23 -12.91 -1.72
CA ALA A 35 1.48 -12.82 -0.47
C ALA A 35 2.38 -13.04 0.76
N LEU A 36 3.26 -14.04 0.72
CA LEU A 36 4.26 -14.29 1.76
C LEU A 36 5.16 -13.08 1.99
N GLY A 37 5.72 -12.54 0.91
CA GLY A 37 6.58 -11.37 0.97
C GLY A 37 5.85 -10.14 1.52
N TRP A 38 4.61 -9.92 1.09
CA TRP A 38 3.79 -8.81 1.56
C TRP A 38 3.47 -8.91 3.06
N LEU A 39 3.12 -10.11 3.55
CA LEU A 39 2.84 -10.35 4.97
C LEU A 39 4.05 -10.04 5.85
N VAL A 40 5.23 -10.56 5.48
CA VAL A 40 6.48 -10.34 6.23
C VAL A 40 6.90 -8.86 6.18
N GLU A 41 6.71 -8.19 5.05
CA GLU A 41 7.02 -6.77 4.88
C GLU A 41 6.17 -5.84 5.73
N HIS A 42 4.90 -6.16 5.94
CA HIS A 42 3.95 -5.26 6.59
C HIS A 42 3.58 -5.66 8.02
N VAL A 43 4.15 -6.74 8.57
CA VAL A 43 3.76 -7.25 9.89
C VAL A 43 3.87 -6.17 10.96
N ASP A 44 4.99 -5.43 11.00
CA ASP A 44 5.22 -4.36 11.97
C ASP A 44 4.45 -3.05 11.64
N SER A 45 3.86 -2.93 10.45
CA SER A 45 3.02 -1.78 10.10
C SER A 45 1.72 -1.75 10.91
N VAL A 46 1.24 -2.92 11.38
CA VAL A 46 0.04 -3.02 12.21
C VAL A 46 0.20 -2.28 13.54
N GLU A 47 1.40 -2.31 14.13
CA GLU A 47 1.71 -1.58 15.37
C GLU A 47 1.48 -0.06 15.22
N HIS A 48 1.70 0.46 14.02
CA HIS A 48 1.58 1.88 13.69
C HIS A 48 0.25 2.21 13.00
N ALA A 49 -0.70 1.27 12.95
CA ALA A 49 -1.92 1.40 12.16
C ALA A 49 -2.81 2.59 12.55
N GLU A 50 -2.69 3.16 13.76
CA GLU A 50 -3.43 4.37 14.13
C GLU A 50 -2.78 5.66 13.58
N VAL A 51 -1.45 5.66 13.42
CA VAL A 51 -0.68 6.86 13.07
C VAL A 51 -0.25 6.90 11.60
N LEU A 52 -0.37 5.78 10.86
CA LEU A 52 -0.17 5.76 9.40
C LEU A 52 -1.02 6.82 8.71
N CYS A 53 -0.48 7.48 7.69
CA CYS A 53 -1.28 8.42 6.91
C CYS A 53 -2.41 7.66 6.18
N LEU A 54 -3.48 8.38 5.82
CA LEU A 54 -4.67 7.75 5.27
C LEU A 54 -4.40 6.96 3.96
N PRO A 55 -3.58 7.45 3.01
CA PRO A 55 -3.20 6.68 1.82
C PRO A 55 -2.49 5.37 2.12
N GLU A 56 -1.48 5.39 3.00
CA GLU A 56 -0.73 4.19 3.39
C GLU A 56 -1.66 3.17 4.06
N PHE A 57 -2.50 3.64 4.99
CA PHE A 57 -3.44 2.75 5.66
C PHE A 57 -4.48 2.17 4.70
N LYS A 58 -5.04 2.97 3.78
CA LYS A 58 -5.97 2.51 2.75
C LYS A 58 -5.34 1.44 1.84
N ARG A 59 -4.08 1.61 1.43
CA ARG A 59 -3.33 0.60 0.68
C ARG A 59 -3.13 -0.70 1.47
N LEU A 60 -2.82 -0.57 2.76
CA LEU A 60 -2.63 -1.71 3.65
C LEU A 60 -3.92 -2.54 3.77
N ILE A 61 -5.06 -1.90 4.01
CA ILE A 61 -6.36 -2.57 4.18
C ILE A 61 -7.01 -3.01 2.86
N ALA A 62 -6.59 -2.43 1.72
CA ALA A 62 -7.03 -2.85 0.39
C ALA A 62 -6.47 -4.21 -0.02
N HIS A 63 -5.37 -4.66 0.61
CA HIS A 63 -4.75 -5.92 0.26
C HIS A 63 -5.62 -7.11 0.71
N PRO A 64 -5.84 -8.14 -0.14
CA PRO A 64 -6.72 -9.27 0.19
C PRO A 64 -6.33 -10.06 1.44
N ARG A 65 -5.05 -10.00 1.83
CA ARG A 65 -4.49 -10.70 2.99
C ARG A 65 -4.44 -9.82 4.25
N PHE A 66 -5.17 -8.72 4.32
CA PHE A 66 -5.13 -7.84 5.49
C PHE A 66 -5.58 -8.53 6.79
N ASP A 67 -6.60 -9.38 6.76
CA ASP A 67 -7.00 -10.13 7.97
C ASP A 67 -5.93 -11.16 8.39
N ASP A 68 -5.23 -11.75 7.42
CA ASP A 68 -4.08 -12.63 7.69
C ASP A 68 -2.91 -11.85 8.30
N LEU A 69 -2.69 -10.60 7.87
CA LEU A 69 -1.68 -9.71 8.45
C LEU A 69 -1.94 -9.43 9.94
N LEU A 70 -3.20 -9.18 10.30
CA LEU A 70 -3.61 -9.00 11.69
C LEU A 70 -3.34 -10.29 12.50
N GLY A 71 -3.74 -11.45 11.95
CA GLY A 71 -3.46 -12.75 12.54
C GLY A 71 -1.96 -12.99 12.77
N LEU A 72 -1.14 -12.64 11.78
CA LEU A 72 0.32 -12.74 11.84
C LEU A 72 0.91 -11.82 12.92
N HIS A 73 0.56 -10.53 12.91
CA HIS A 73 1.03 -9.58 13.92
C HIS A 73 0.70 -10.05 15.33
N ARG A 74 -0.53 -10.52 15.56
CA ARG A 74 -0.93 -11.07 16.87
C ARG A 74 -0.05 -12.26 17.28
N ALA A 75 0.24 -13.19 16.36
CA ALA A 75 1.11 -14.32 16.65
C ALA A 75 2.54 -13.86 16.99
N VAL A 76 3.08 -12.89 16.26
CA VAL A 76 4.40 -12.29 16.52
C VAL A 76 4.44 -11.59 17.87
N CYS A 77 3.44 -10.78 18.22
CA CYS A 77 3.35 -10.14 19.53
C CYS A 77 3.35 -11.17 20.66
N ILE A 78 2.55 -12.23 20.54
CA ILE A 78 2.50 -13.30 21.54
C ILE A 78 3.87 -13.97 21.70
N ALA A 79 4.52 -14.32 20.59
CA ALA A 79 5.85 -14.95 20.60
C ALA A 79 6.92 -14.06 21.26
N ARG A 80 6.81 -12.73 21.07
CA ARG A 80 7.73 -11.73 21.62
C ARG A 80 7.35 -11.22 23.01
N GLY A 81 6.18 -11.61 23.55
CA GLY A 81 5.66 -11.09 24.82
C GLY A 81 5.22 -9.62 24.77
N LEU A 82 4.81 -9.14 23.60
CA LEU A 82 4.33 -7.76 23.36
C LEU A 82 2.79 -7.68 23.45
N CYS A 83 2.26 -6.48 23.68
CA CYS A 83 0.83 -6.23 23.59
C CYS A 83 0.36 -6.36 22.12
N CYS A 84 -0.92 -6.65 21.92
CA CYS A 84 -1.51 -6.71 20.58
C CYS A 84 -2.72 -5.76 20.43
N GLU A 85 -2.82 -4.72 21.26
CA GLU A 85 -3.93 -3.74 21.22
C GLU A 85 -4.02 -3.04 19.85
N ALA A 86 -2.87 -2.86 19.19
CA ALA A 86 -2.77 -2.35 17.82
C ALA A 86 -3.60 -3.15 16.79
N ASN A 87 -3.85 -4.46 17.03
CA ASN A 87 -4.75 -5.23 16.16
C ASN A 87 -6.19 -4.70 16.21
N ASP A 88 -6.70 -4.49 17.42
CA ASP A 88 -8.08 -4.05 17.60
C ASP A 88 -8.24 -2.61 17.11
N ALA A 89 -7.22 -1.78 17.32
CA ALA A 89 -7.11 -0.45 16.75
C ALA A 89 -7.18 -0.46 15.21
N ALA A 90 -6.35 -1.29 14.56
CA ALA A 90 -6.33 -1.43 13.11
C ALA A 90 -7.69 -1.90 12.56
N ARG A 91 -8.35 -2.86 13.24
CA ARG A 91 -9.71 -3.31 12.87
C ARG A 91 -10.74 -2.19 12.98
N ARG A 92 -10.75 -1.45 14.10
CA ARG A 92 -11.65 -0.30 14.29
C ARG A 92 -11.44 0.77 13.23
N ARG A 93 -10.18 1.10 12.92
CA ARG A 93 -9.84 2.09 11.88
C ARG A 93 -10.31 1.61 10.51
N ARG A 94 -10.08 0.34 10.13
CA ARG A 94 -10.62 -0.24 8.89
C ARG A 94 -12.14 -0.12 8.83
N ASP A 95 -12.84 -0.50 9.89
CA ASP A 95 -14.31 -0.53 9.91
C ASP A 95 -14.92 0.89 9.86
N SER A 96 -14.14 1.93 10.18
CA SER A 96 -14.54 3.33 10.01
C SER A 96 -14.43 3.85 8.56
N ILE A 97 -13.72 3.14 7.67
CA ILE A 97 -13.54 3.52 6.27
C ILE A 97 -14.56 2.76 5.42
N PRO A 98 -15.45 3.45 4.69
CA PRO A 98 -16.38 2.82 3.76
C PRO A 98 -15.66 1.97 2.72
N ALA A 99 -16.22 0.80 2.38
CA ALA A 99 -15.57 -0.16 1.48
C ALA A 99 -15.27 0.42 0.09
N ASP A 100 -16.13 1.30 -0.42
CA ASP A 100 -15.98 2.04 -1.67
C ASP A 100 -14.86 3.11 -1.62
N GLN A 101 -14.41 3.48 -0.42
CA GLN A 101 -13.33 4.45 -0.20
C GLN A 101 -11.98 3.80 0.13
N ILE A 102 -11.91 2.48 0.29
CA ILE A 102 -10.66 1.75 0.57
C ILE A 102 -9.72 1.78 -0.64
N ALA A 103 -10.26 1.45 -1.81
CA ALA A 103 -9.54 1.47 -3.08
C ALA A 103 -10.45 2.04 -4.18
N PRO A 104 -10.79 3.34 -4.11
CA PRO A 104 -11.66 3.96 -5.10
C PRO A 104 -11.00 3.95 -6.49
N PRO A 105 -11.77 3.89 -7.59
CA PRO A 105 -11.22 4.05 -8.93
C PRO A 105 -10.46 5.38 -9.07
N PRO A 106 -9.31 5.42 -9.76
CA PRO A 106 -8.57 6.68 -9.97
C PRO A 106 -9.45 7.74 -10.64
N LEU A 107 -9.44 8.96 -10.11
CA LEU A 107 -10.17 10.11 -10.69
C LEU A 107 -9.55 10.59 -12.01
N VAL A 108 -8.26 10.34 -12.20
CA VAL A 108 -7.46 10.72 -13.38
C VAL A 108 -6.75 9.48 -13.89
N THR A 109 -6.72 9.32 -15.21
CA THR A 109 -6.07 8.18 -15.89
C THR A 109 -4.95 8.65 -16.82
N GLY A 110 -4.21 7.70 -17.39
CA GLY A 110 -3.19 8.00 -18.40
C GLY A 110 -3.75 8.70 -19.63
N ASP A 111 -4.99 8.42 -20.01
CA ASP A 111 -5.65 9.06 -21.15
C ASP A 111 -5.83 10.57 -20.94
N ASP A 112 -6.05 11.00 -19.69
CA ASP A 112 -6.17 12.41 -19.34
C ASP A 112 -4.84 13.15 -19.52
N LEU A 113 -3.70 12.48 -19.25
CA LEU A 113 -2.37 13.02 -19.52
C LEU A 113 -2.08 13.11 -21.03
N ILE A 114 -2.50 12.11 -21.80
CA ILE A 114 -2.37 12.12 -23.27
C ILE A 114 -3.22 13.26 -23.86
N ALA A 115 -4.42 13.50 -23.34
CA ALA A 115 -5.28 14.59 -23.76
C ALA A 115 -4.68 15.99 -23.51
N LEU A 116 -3.74 16.11 -22.56
CA LEU A 116 -2.95 17.34 -22.35
C LEU A 116 -1.74 17.46 -23.30
N GLY A 117 -1.52 16.51 -24.20
CA GLY A 117 -0.42 16.51 -25.16
C GLY A 117 0.90 15.95 -24.60
N LEU A 118 0.86 15.21 -23.49
CA LEU A 118 2.04 14.54 -22.95
C LEU A 118 2.28 13.19 -23.63
N GLU A 119 3.55 12.84 -23.85
CA GLU A 119 3.93 11.53 -24.35
C GLU A 119 4.12 10.52 -23.21
N PRO A 120 3.59 9.28 -23.35
CA PRO A 120 3.74 8.24 -22.33
C PRO A 120 5.21 8.01 -21.93
N GLY A 121 5.47 7.98 -20.62
CA GLY A 121 6.80 7.75 -20.10
C GLY A 121 6.85 7.63 -18.57
N PRO A 122 8.04 7.49 -17.96
CA PRO A 122 8.20 7.28 -16.51
C PRO A 122 7.55 8.37 -15.64
N LEU A 123 7.33 9.57 -16.20
CA LEU A 123 6.66 10.65 -15.51
C LEU A 123 5.16 10.39 -15.30
N PHE A 124 4.51 9.62 -16.18
CA PHE A 124 3.08 9.32 -16.07
C PHE A 124 2.77 8.63 -14.76
N GLY A 125 3.50 7.54 -14.46
CA GLY A 125 3.34 6.82 -13.20
C GLY A 125 3.50 7.75 -12.00
N LYS A 126 4.57 8.56 -11.96
CA LYS A 126 4.81 9.51 -10.86
C LYS A 126 3.67 10.51 -10.65
N VAL A 127 3.08 11.02 -11.72
CA VAL A 127 1.97 11.99 -11.65
C VAL A 127 0.69 11.28 -11.21
N LEU A 128 0.37 10.13 -11.81
CA LEU A 128 -0.82 9.36 -11.47
C LEU A 128 -0.77 8.84 -10.03
N ASP A 129 0.39 8.37 -9.57
CA ASP A 129 0.59 7.92 -8.18
C ASP A 129 0.38 9.07 -7.20
N ALA A 130 0.94 10.26 -7.48
CA ALA A 130 0.75 11.43 -6.63
C ALA A 130 -0.72 11.90 -6.58
N LEU A 131 -1.43 11.87 -7.70
CA LEU A 131 -2.86 12.20 -7.74
C LEU A 131 -3.68 11.16 -6.99
N TYR A 132 -3.33 9.88 -7.13
CA TYR A 132 -4.01 8.80 -6.42
C TYR A 132 -3.74 8.86 -4.92
N ASP A 133 -2.54 9.26 -4.49
CA ASP A 133 -2.23 9.56 -3.08
C ASP A 133 -3.12 10.68 -2.54
N GLU A 134 -3.21 11.80 -3.24
CA GLU A 134 -4.07 12.92 -2.84
C GLU A 134 -5.56 12.52 -2.82
N GLN A 135 -5.99 11.62 -3.70
CA GLN A 135 -7.33 11.03 -3.70
C GLN A 135 -7.55 10.12 -2.47
N LEU A 136 -6.62 9.22 -2.16
CA LEU A 136 -6.71 8.35 -0.99
C LEU A 136 -6.70 9.17 0.32
N ASP A 137 -6.04 10.32 0.33
CA ASP A 137 -6.02 11.27 1.44
C ASP A 137 -7.28 12.16 1.51
N ASN A 138 -8.29 11.91 0.65
CA ASN A 138 -9.51 12.70 0.52
C ASN A 138 -9.26 14.19 0.19
N ARG A 139 -8.08 14.54 -0.35
CA ARG A 139 -7.75 15.89 -0.82
C ARG A 139 -8.30 16.15 -2.23
N LEU A 140 -8.44 15.09 -3.03
CA LEU A 140 -9.12 15.10 -4.31
C LEU A 140 -10.38 14.25 -4.20
N THR A 141 -11.54 14.90 -4.29
CA THR A 141 -12.84 14.25 -4.06
C THR A 141 -13.66 14.08 -5.33
N ASP A 142 -13.31 14.78 -6.40
CA ASP A 142 -13.98 14.69 -7.69
C ASP A 142 -13.00 14.84 -8.86
N ARG A 143 -13.50 14.50 -10.05
CA ARG A 143 -12.72 14.48 -11.28
C ARG A 143 -12.25 15.87 -11.71
N GLU A 144 -13.03 16.92 -11.45
CA GLU A 144 -12.65 18.29 -11.83
C GLU A 144 -11.46 18.78 -11.00
N GLN A 145 -11.51 18.58 -9.68
CA GLN A 145 -10.40 18.87 -8.77
C GLN A 145 -9.14 18.12 -9.18
N ALA A 146 -9.26 16.83 -9.51
CA ALA A 146 -8.12 16.00 -9.86
C ALA A 146 -7.50 16.39 -11.21
N LEU A 147 -8.30 16.75 -12.20
CA LEU A 147 -7.82 17.27 -13.49
C LEU A 147 -7.10 18.62 -13.32
N GLU A 148 -7.61 19.51 -12.46
CA GLU A 148 -6.95 20.77 -12.19
C GLU A 148 -5.61 20.56 -11.46
N ARG A 149 -5.60 19.66 -10.48
CA ARG A 149 -4.38 19.28 -9.78
C ARG A 149 -3.34 18.67 -10.72
N MET A 150 -3.77 17.81 -11.66
CA MET A 150 -2.92 17.24 -12.70
C MET A 150 -2.23 18.35 -13.51
N ARG A 151 -2.98 19.36 -13.98
CA ARG A 151 -2.42 20.49 -14.73
C ARG A 151 -1.36 21.24 -13.92
N GLN A 152 -1.62 21.49 -12.63
CA GLN A 152 -0.66 22.15 -11.74
C GLN A 152 0.65 21.35 -11.59
N ILE A 153 0.57 20.03 -11.42
CA ILE A 153 1.75 19.16 -11.30
C ILE A 153 2.58 19.18 -12.59
N VAL A 154 1.91 19.15 -13.75
CA VAL A 154 2.57 19.14 -15.07
C VAL A 154 3.20 20.50 -15.40
N MET A 155 2.53 21.61 -15.04
CA MET A 155 2.97 22.97 -15.36
C MET A 155 3.94 23.57 -14.34
N ALA A 156 4.11 22.96 -13.16
CA ALA A 156 5.04 23.45 -12.16
C ALA A 156 6.48 23.48 -12.74
N PRO A 157 7.17 24.63 -12.70
CA PRO A 157 8.54 24.72 -13.20
C PRO A 157 9.42 23.76 -12.40
N ARG A 158 10.09 22.84 -13.10
CA ARG A 158 11.08 21.93 -12.50
C ARG A 158 12.20 22.76 -11.89
N ARG A 159 12.13 23.05 -10.60
CA ARG A 159 13.26 23.62 -9.86
C ARG A 159 14.35 22.55 -9.78
N GLY A 160 15.39 22.70 -10.58
CA GLY A 160 16.73 22.15 -10.33
C GLY A 160 17.10 20.87 -11.10
N SER A 161 17.55 21.03 -12.34
CA SER A 161 18.75 20.31 -12.79
C SER A 161 19.94 21.26 -12.66
N THR A 162 20.45 21.43 -11.45
CA THR A 162 21.80 22.00 -11.26
C THR A 162 22.75 20.83 -11.45
N GLY A 163 23.30 20.73 -12.65
CA GLY A 163 24.58 20.07 -12.85
C GLY A 163 25.66 21.03 -12.35
N GLU A 164 26.49 20.52 -11.45
CA GLU A 164 27.87 20.95 -11.25
C GLU A 164 28.70 19.71 -10.95
#